data_AF-A0A536R811-F1
#
_entry.id   AF-A0A536R811-F1
#
_cell.length_a   1.000
_cell.length_b   1.000
_cell.length_c   1.000
_cell.angle_alpha   90.00
_cell.angle_beta   90.00
_cell.angle_gamma   90.00
#
_symmetry.space_group_name_H-M   'P 1'
#
loop_
_entity.id
_entity.type
_entity.pdbx_description
1 polymer ?
#
loop_
_entity_poly.entity_id
_entity_poly.type
_entity_poly.pdbx_seq_one_letter_code
_entity_poly.pdbx_strand_id
1 'polypeptide(L)'
;MKRLIATVAALGAALVMALPAQASGAGAVSVTQTFHNATQTFVPPDPNAVQPCTGVPGTLTITYNGVAHSTVLTSGVGAGTGWFTFTATGTFTFIGSDGVNFTGHFTNWDGQNVNLHNSAGTGILVVHGTGSDGSSLTFHDVFHMSVSASGITLFFDKPSCA
;
A
#
# COMPACT_ATOMS: atom_id res chain seq x y z
N MET A 1 20.94 3.08 17.65
CA MET A 1 20.18 2.09 16.84
C MET A 1 18.87 2.76 16.42
N LYS A 2 18.87 3.46 15.28
CA LYS A 2 17.66 4.11 14.75
C LYS A 2 16.70 2.99 14.35
N ARG A 3 15.55 2.91 15.01
CA ARG A 3 14.48 1.98 14.63
C ARG A 3 14.14 2.30 13.17
N LEU A 4 14.48 1.37 12.27
CA LEU A 4 13.93 1.32 10.92
C LEU A 4 12.43 1.03 11.14
N ILE A 5 11.65 2.09 11.34
CA ILE A 5 10.19 2.02 11.23
C ILE A 5 9.96 1.81 9.75
N ALA A 6 9.99 0.54 9.34
CA ALA A 6 9.57 0.13 8.03
C ALA A 6 8.05 0.30 8.02
N THR A 7 7.60 1.50 7.70
CA THR A 7 6.20 1.75 7.36
C THR A 7 6.01 1.09 6.00
N VAL A 8 5.89 -0.24 5.99
CA VAL A 8 5.59 -0.98 4.77
C VAL A 8 4.12 -0.70 4.48
N ALA A 9 3.86 0.44 3.83
CA ALA A 9 2.60 0.74 3.18
C ALA A 9 2.47 -0.10 1.89
N ALA A 10 2.73 -1.40 1.99
CA ALA A 10 2.20 -2.35 1.04
C ALA A 10 0.84 -2.77 1.60
N LEU A 11 -0.19 -2.00 1.29
CA LEU A 11 -1.57 -2.49 1.32
C LEU A 11 -1.67 -3.52 0.19
N GLY A 12 -1.04 -4.69 0.39
CA GLY A 12 -1.09 -5.79 -0.54
C GLY A 12 -2.55 -6.18 -0.71
N ALA A 13 -3.11 -5.90 -1.88
CA ALA A 13 -4.44 -6.31 -2.23
C ALA A 13 -4.51 -7.84 -2.10
N ALA A 14 -5.25 -8.33 -1.11
CA ALA A 14 -5.69 -9.71 -1.08
C ALA A 14 -6.61 -9.89 -2.30
N LEU A 15 -6.03 -10.41 -3.40
CA LEU A 15 -6.72 -10.59 -4.66
C LEU A 15 -7.79 -11.67 -4.47
N VAL A 16 -9.06 -11.27 -4.36
CA VAL A 16 -10.17 -12.21 -4.40
C VAL A 16 -10.32 -12.61 -5.86
N MET A 17 -10.32 -13.91 -6.15
CA MET A 17 -10.22 -14.44 -7.51
C MET A 17 -11.41 -14.01 -8.39
N ALA A 18 -11.26 -12.90 -9.10
CA ALA A 18 -12.15 -12.53 -10.20
C ALA A 18 -11.74 -13.28 -11.48
N LEU A 19 -12.72 -13.55 -12.35
CA LEU A 19 -12.50 -14.31 -13.59
C LEU A 19 -11.54 -13.55 -14.53
N PRO A 20 -10.44 -14.16 -14.99
CA PRO A 20 -9.47 -13.49 -15.85
C PRO A 20 -10.04 -13.23 -17.26
N ALA A 21 -9.83 -12.03 -17.79
CA ALA A 21 -10.00 -11.75 -19.22
C ALA A 21 -8.70 -12.11 -19.97
N GLN A 22 -8.82 -12.82 -21.10
CA GLN A 22 -7.68 -13.26 -21.92
C GLN A 22 -7.62 -12.47 -23.22
N ALA A 23 -6.49 -11.79 -23.47
CA ALA A 23 -6.22 -11.16 -24.77
C ALA A 23 -5.36 -12.10 -25.63
N SER A 24 -5.88 -12.49 -26.80
CA SER A 24 -5.19 -13.42 -27.71
C SER A 24 -4.03 -12.71 -28.42
N GLY A 25 -2.80 -13.13 -28.12
CA GLY A 25 -1.57 -12.64 -28.74
C GLY A 25 -0.29 -12.96 -27.94
N ALA A 26 -0.36 -12.89 -26.60
CA ALA A 26 0.77 -13.18 -25.69
C ALA A 26 0.34 -13.91 -24.40
N GLY A 27 -0.86 -14.53 -24.38
CA GLY A 27 -1.40 -15.14 -23.16
C GLY A 27 -1.53 -14.15 -21.99
N ALA A 28 -1.81 -12.88 -22.28
CA ALA A 28 -2.00 -11.86 -21.26
C ALA A 28 -3.30 -12.13 -20.51
N VAL A 29 -3.19 -12.25 -19.19
CA VAL A 29 -4.28 -12.47 -18.26
C VAL A 29 -4.41 -11.23 -17.38
N SER A 30 -5.55 -10.58 -17.42
CA SER A 30 -5.83 -9.39 -16.61
C SER A 30 -6.97 -9.64 -15.63
N VAL A 31 -6.80 -9.13 -14.41
CA VAL A 31 -7.79 -9.19 -13.33
C VAL A 31 -7.94 -7.80 -12.73
N THR A 32 -9.19 -7.33 -12.63
CA THR A 32 -9.54 -6.08 -11.93
C THR A 32 -10.45 -6.42 -10.77
N GLN A 33 -10.14 -5.89 -9.59
CA GLN A 33 -10.96 -5.99 -8.40
C GLN A 33 -11.31 -4.59 -7.92
N THR A 34 -12.60 -4.33 -7.74
CA THR A 34 -13.08 -3.09 -7.11
C THR A 34 -13.48 -3.37 -5.67
N PHE A 35 -13.17 -2.41 -4.80
CA PHE A 35 -13.50 -2.44 -3.39
C PHE A 35 -14.49 -1.31 -3.12
N HIS A 36 -15.60 -1.65 -2.46
CA HIS A 36 -16.64 -0.70 -2.11
C HIS A 36 -16.88 -0.75 -0.61
N ASN A 37 -16.61 0.37 0.08
CA ASN A 37 -16.71 0.48 1.54
C ASN A 37 -16.04 -0.70 2.27
N ALA A 38 -14.88 -1.13 1.78
CA ALA A 38 -14.12 -2.21 2.40
C ALA A 38 -13.50 -1.69 3.70
N THR A 39 -13.53 -2.51 4.75
CA THR A 39 -12.98 -2.16 6.06
C THR A 39 -11.83 -3.09 6.40
N GLN A 40 -10.76 -2.53 6.94
CA GLN A 40 -9.62 -3.28 7.49
C GLN A 40 -9.23 -2.71 8.85
N THR A 41 -8.78 -3.58 9.74
CA THR A 41 -8.32 -3.20 11.08
C THR A 41 -6.95 -3.81 11.34
N PHE A 42 -6.02 -2.97 11.78
CA PHE A 42 -4.67 -3.34 12.18
C PHE A 42 -4.54 -3.11 13.68
N VAL A 43 -3.99 -4.10 14.38
CA VAL A 43 -3.75 -4.06 15.83
C VAL A 43 -2.28 -4.37 16.12
N PRO A 44 -1.68 -3.84 17.20
CA PRO A 44 -0.32 -4.19 17.56
C PRO A 44 -0.15 -5.71 17.70
N PRO A 45 0.96 -6.31 17.25
CA PRO A 45 2.22 -5.68 16.83
C PRO A 45 2.33 -5.40 15.31
N ASP A 46 1.21 -5.28 14.58
CA ASP A 46 1.25 -4.96 13.15
C ASP A 46 2.02 -3.65 12.89
N PRO A 47 2.91 -3.58 11.87
CA PRO A 47 3.67 -2.38 11.57
C PRO A 47 2.81 -1.16 11.19
N ASN A 48 1.59 -1.38 10.69
CA ASN A 48 0.63 -0.32 10.38
C ASN A 48 -0.18 0.12 11.61
N ALA A 49 -0.08 -0.59 12.73
CA ALA A 49 -0.76 -0.29 13.98
C ALA A 49 0.03 0.71 14.85
N VAL A 50 0.63 1.73 14.20
CA VAL A 50 1.47 2.75 14.82
C VAL A 50 1.20 4.10 14.15
N GLN A 51 1.06 5.17 14.94
CA GLN A 51 0.90 6.53 14.43
C GLN A 51 2.24 6.99 13.81
N PRO A 52 2.27 7.34 12.51
CA PRO A 52 3.54 7.41 11.76
C PRO A 52 4.44 8.57 12.18
N CYS A 53 3.90 9.61 12.82
CA CYS A 53 4.67 10.81 13.21
C CYS A 53 5.19 10.75 14.64
N THR A 54 4.49 10.04 15.54
CA THR A 54 4.88 9.95 16.96
C THR A 54 5.46 8.58 17.32
N GLY A 55 5.19 7.54 16.52
CA GLY A 55 5.57 6.17 16.84
C GLY A 55 4.70 5.53 17.94
N VAL A 56 3.60 6.19 18.35
CA VAL A 56 2.67 5.66 19.34
C VAL A 56 1.93 4.46 18.74
N PRO A 57 1.95 3.27 19.38
CA PRO A 57 1.18 2.14 18.91
C PRO A 57 -0.32 2.33 19.19
N GLY A 58 -1.16 1.68 18.41
CA GLY A 58 -2.61 1.79 18.57
C GLY A 58 -3.37 0.95 17.57
N THR A 59 -4.69 0.98 17.64
CA THR A 59 -5.55 0.25 16.68
C THR A 59 -5.90 1.18 15.53
N LEU A 60 -5.50 0.83 14.31
CA LEU A 60 -5.88 1.53 13.09
C LEU A 60 -7.06 0.80 12.43
N THR A 61 -8.16 1.50 12.16
CA THR A 61 -9.23 1.02 11.29
C THR A 61 -9.33 1.93 10.07
N ILE A 62 -9.38 1.36 8.89
CA ILE A 62 -9.61 2.08 7.63
C ILE A 62 -10.89 1.60 6.96
N THR A 63 -11.58 2.52 6.30
CA THR A 63 -12.70 2.20 5.42
C THR A 63 -12.46 2.89 4.07
N TYR A 64 -12.48 2.14 2.98
CA TYR A 64 -12.05 2.68 1.68
C TYR A 64 -12.85 2.17 0.49
N ASN A 65 -12.80 2.96 -0.57
CA ASN A 65 -13.08 2.52 -1.93
C ASN A 65 -11.77 2.43 -2.69
N GLY A 66 -11.61 1.41 -3.52
CA GLY A 66 -10.35 1.21 -4.23
C GLY A 66 -10.47 0.32 -5.45
N VAL A 67 -9.42 0.29 -6.25
CA VAL A 67 -9.30 -0.55 -7.43
C VAL A 67 -7.91 -1.19 -7.42
N ALA A 68 -7.87 -2.52 -7.45
CA ALA A 68 -6.68 -3.27 -7.77
C ALA A 68 -6.78 -3.74 -9.22
N HIS A 69 -5.69 -3.62 -9.97
CA HIS A 69 -5.59 -4.19 -11.30
C HIS A 69 -4.27 -4.94 -11.42
N SER A 70 -4.32 -6.10 -12.05
CA SER A 70 -3.13 -6.87 -12.38
C SER A 70 -3.22 -7.40 -13.81
N THR A 71 -2.07 -7.47 -14.48
CA THR A 71 -1.91 -8.14 -15.77
C THR A 71 -0.65 -8.98 -15.73
N VAL A 72 -0.72 -10.23 -16.19
CA VAL A 72 0.42 -11.16 -16.26
C VAL A 72 0.48 -11.80 -17.64
N LEU A 73 1.68 -11.89 -18.21
CA LEU A 73 1.93 -12.69 -19.41
C LEU A 73 2.16 -14.14 -19.00
N THR A 74 1.27 -15.04 -19.42
CA THR A 74 1.30 -16.45 -19.00
C THR A 74 1.92 -17.39 -20.03
N SER A 75 2.11 -16.94 -21.27
CA SER A 75 2.76 -17.71 -22.33
C SER A 75 3.45 -16.82 -23.36
N GLY A 76 4.24 -17.42 -24.26
CA GLY A 76 4.98 -16.68 -25.29
C GLY A 76 6.19 -15.91 -24.76
N VAL A 77 6.72 -15.03 -25.61
CA VAL A 77 7.88 -14.19 -25.27
C VAL A 77 7.47 -13.22 -24.17
N GLY A 78 8.22 -13.21 -23.06
CA GLY A 78 7.93 -12.37 -21.90
C GLY A 78 7.04 -13.02 -20.83
N ALA A 79 6.70 -14.32 -20.97
CA ALA A 79 6.01 -15.07 -19.92
C ALA A 79 6.74 -14.92 -18.55
N GLY A 80 5.96 -14.69 -17.50
CA GLY A 80 6.48 -14.32 -16.17
C GLY A 80 6.65 -12.82 -15.95
N THR A 81 6.33 -11.99 -16.95
CA THR A 81 6.22 -10.53 -16.78
C THR A 81 4.83 -10.17 -16.26
N GLY A 82 4.76 -9.25 -15.30
CA GLY A 82 3.50 -8.77 -14.75
C GLY A 82 3.53 -7.32 -14.30
N TRP A 83 2.34 -6.75 -14.17
CA TRP A 83 2.07 -5.41 -13.70
C TRP A 83 0.93 -5.44 -12.69
N PHE A 84 1.07 -4.68 -11.62
CA PHE A 84 0.12 -4.57 -10.52
C PHE A 84 -0.05 -3.11 -10.17
N THR A 85 -1.28 -2.69 -9.87
CA THR A 85 -1.55 -1.36 -9.35
C THR A 85 -2.67 -1.45 -8.33
N PHE A 86 -2.58 -0.64 -7.28
CA PHE A 86 -3.68 -0.40 -6.37
C PHE A 86 -3.87 1.11 -6.17
N THR A 87 -5.13 1.55 -6.15
CA THR A 87 -5.49 2.92 -5.78
C THR A 87 -6.61 2.84 -4.76
N ALA A 88 -6.48 3.57 -3.67
CA ALA A 88 -7.54 3.68 -2.67
C ALA A 88 -7.69 5.11 -2.15
N THR A 89 -8.92 5.44 -1.77
CA THR A 89 -9.21 6.62 -0.95
C THR A 89 -10.24 6.23 0.09
N GLY A 90 -10.05 6.71 1.30
CA GLY A 90 -10.87 6.29 2.42
C GLY A 90 -10.79 7.19 3.63
N THR A 91 -11.42 6.73 4.70
CA THR A 91 -11.32 7.27 6.04
C THR A 91 -10.49 6.36 6.93
N PHE A 92 -9.98 6.90 8.02
CA PHE A 92 -9.38 6.12 9.09
C PHE A 92 -9.83 6.59 10.47
N THR A 93 -9.73 5.67 11.42
CA THR A 93 -9.71 5.94 12.86
C THR A 93 -8.49 5.27 13.45
N PHE A 94 -7.78 5.96 14.34
CA PHE A 94 -6.65 5.45 15.07
C PHE A 94 -6.89 5.65 16.57
N ILE A 95 -6.85 4.57 17.34
CA ILE A 95 -7.01 4.58 18.79
C ILE A 95 -5.63 4.41 19.42
N GLY A 96 -5.02 5.52 19.86
CA GLY A 96 -3.66 5.54 20.39
C GLY A 96 -3.55 5.01 21.80
N SER A 97 -2.47 4.30 22.11
CA SER A 97 -2.19 3.80 23.46
C SER A 97 -1.91 4.92 24.48
N ASP A 98 -1.63 6.14 24.01
CA ASP A 98 -1.44 7.36 24.79
C ASP A 98 -2.75 8.09 25.12
N GLY A 99 -3.90 7.57 24.65
CA GLY A 99 -5.22 8.16 24.85
C GLY A 99 -5.59 9.23 23.83
N VAL A 100 -4.72 9.55 22.85
CA VAL A 100 -5.04 10.44 21.74
C VAL A 100 -5.54 9.63 20.55
N ASN A 101 -6.75 9.95 20.10
CA ASN A 101 -7.36 9.27 18.96
C ASN A 101 -7.33 10.18 17.74
N PHE A 102 -6.98 9.64 16.57
CA PHE A 102 -7.01 10.39 15.31
C PHE A 102 -8.14 9.88 14.42
N THR A 103 -8.81 10.79 13.73
CA THR A 103 -9.72 10.45 12.63
C THR A 103 -9.42 11.31 11.42
N GLY A 104 -9.66 10.77 10.22
CA GLY A 104 -9.34 11.51 9.01
C GLY A 104 -9.52 10.73 7.73
N HIS A 105 -8.79 11.15 6.70
CA HIS A 105 -8.83 10.61 5.35
C HIS A 105 -7.45 10.23 4.86
N PHE A 106 -7.41 9.32 3.91
CA PHE A 106 -6.18 8.96 3.22
C PHE A 106 -6.41 8.73 1.73
N THR A 107 -5.36 8.93 0.96
CA THR A 107 -5.24 8.48 -0.43
C THR A 107 -3.97 7.66 -0.57
N ASN A 108 -4.08 6.52 -1.22
CA ASN A 108 -2.99 5.63 -1.50
C ASN A 108 -2.97 5.27 -2.99
N TRP A 109 -1.77 5.18 -3.54
CA TRP A 109 -1.54 4.57 -4.84
C TRP A 109 -0.25 3.77 -4.77
N ASP A 110 -0.25 2.58 -5.34
CA ASP A 110 0.95 1.82 -5.62
C ASP A 110 0.92 1.20 -7.02
N GLY A 111 2.11 0.91 -7.51
CA GLY A 111 2.33 0.25 -8.80
C GLY A 111 3.59 -0.57 -8.77
N GLN A 112 3.53 -1.78 -9.31
CA GLN A 112 4.65 -2.69 -9.43
C GLN A 112 4.72 -3.29 -10.84
N ASN A 113 5.93 -3.41 -11.36
CA ASN A 113 6.25 -4.23 -12.52
C ASN A 113 7.23 -5.33 -12.11
N VAL A 114 7.09 -6.51 -12.68
CA VAL A 114 7.94 -7.67 -12.41
C VAL A 114 8.22 -8.42 -13.71
N ASN A 115 9.40 -9.02 -13.82
CA ASN A 115 9.71 -10.07 -14.76
C ASN A 115 10.64 -11.10 -14.08
N LEU A 116 11.11 -12.08 -14.84
CA LEU A 116 11.93 -13.18 -14.32
C LEU A 116 13.27 -12.75 -13.69
N HIS A 117 13.71 -11.51 -13.94
CA HIS A 117 15.02 -11.02 -13.52
C HIS A 117 14.97 -9.75 -12.68
N ASN A 118 13.89 -8.98 -12.78
CA ASN A 118 13.80 -7.66 -12.18
C ASN A 118 12.40 -7.38 -11.67
N SER A 119 12.29 -6.56 -10.63
CA SER A 119 11.05 -5.92 -10.22
C SER A 119 11.30 -4.47 -9.86
N ALA A 120 10.28 -3.64 -10.04
CA ALA A 120 10.27 -2.30 -9.48
C ALA A 120 8.88 -1.98 -8.96
N GLY A 121 8.82 -1.30 -7.82
CA GLY A 121 7.59 -0.88 -7.16
C GLY A 121 7.71 0.57 -6.71
N THR A 122 6.63 1.33 -6.84
CA THR A 122 6.51 2.69 -6.34
C THR A 122 5.19 2.82 -5.60
N GLY A 123 5.19 3.54 -4.49
CA GLY A 123 4.00 3.81 -3.70
C GLY A 123 3.96 5.25 -3.22
N ILE A 124 2.75 5.77 -3.06
CA ILE A 124 2.47 7.03 -2.37
C ILE A 124 1.37 6.81 -1.33
N LEU A 125 1.50 7.50 -0.21
CA LEU A 125 0.48 7.57 0.82
C LEU A 125 0.37 9.00 1.31
N VAL A 126 -0.86 9.52 1.33
CA VAL A 126 -1.19 10.83 1.87
C VAL A 126 -2.27 10.63 2.92
N VAL A 127 -2.04 11.16 4.12
CA VAL A 127 -2.95 11.06 5.26
C VAL A 127 -3.14 12.45 5.85
N HIS A 128 -4.40 12.79 6.10
CA HIS A 128 -4.79 13.98 6.85
C HIS A 128 -5.78 13.60 7.93
N GLY A 129 -5.55 14.02 9.16
CA GLY A 129 -6.47 13.78 10.27
C GLY A 129 -6.32 14.75 11.42
N THR A 130 -7.23 14.60 12.37
CA THR A 130 -7.34 15.45 13.56
C THR A 130 -7.35 14.57 14.80
N GLY A 131 -6.55 14.93 15.79
CA GLY A 131 -6.48 14.30 17.10
C GLY A 131 -7.64 14.76 18.00
N SER A 132 -8.06 13.89 18.92
CA SER A 132 -9.06 14.20 19.94
C SER A 132 -8.61 15.31 20.92
N ASP A 133 -7.31 15.60 20.96
CA ASP A 133 -6.68 16.68 21.71
C ASP A 133 -6.55 17.99 20.91
N GLY A 134 -7.05 18.02 19.67
CA GLY A 134 -6.97 19.17 18.77
C GLY A 134 -5.69 19.23 17.92
N SER A 135 -4.78 18.26 18.04
CA SER A 135 -3.61 18.16 17.18
C SER A 135 -3.99 17.84 15.72
N SER A 136 -3.12 18.20 14.78
CA SER A 136 -3.24 17.82 13.37
C SER A 136 -2.26 16.71 13.02
N LEU A 137 -2.67 15.82 12.13
CA LEU A 137 -1.82 14.83 11.49
C LEU A 137 -1.80 15.11 9.99
N THR A 138 -0.67 15.54 9.45
CA THR A 138 -0.40 15.48 8.00
C THR A 138 0.79 14.57 7.78
N PHE A 139 0.58 13.49 7.03
CA PHE A 139 1.62 12.52 6.71
C PHE A 139 1.67 12.27 5.21
N HIS A 140 2.85 12.39 4.63
CA HIS A 140 3.12 12.00 3.24
C HIS A 140 4.25 10.99 3.21
N ASP A 141 4.09 9.98 2.37
CA ASP A 141 5.14 9.03 2.07
C ASP A 141 5.24 8.78 0.56
N VAL A 142 6.48 8.62 0.11
CA VAL A 142 6.84 8.18 -1.23
C VAL A 142 7.89 7.08 -1.10
N PHE A 143 7.48 5.88 -1.49
CA PHE A 143 8.31 4.69 -1.50
C PHE A 143 8.71 4.33 -2.94
N HIS A 144 9.93 3.83 -3.10
CA HIS A 144 10.35 3.15 -4.32
C HIS A 144 11.37 2.05 -4.02
N MET A 145 11.23 0.94 -4.73
CA MET A 145 12.22 -0.14 -4.72
C MET A 145 12.41 -0.69 -6.14
N SER A 146 13.66 -0.89 -6.53
CA SER A 146 14.05 -1.66 -7.70
C SER A 146 14.94 -2.82 -7.28
N VAL A 147 14.65 -4.00 -7.83
CA VAL A 147 15.35 -5.26 -7.58
C VAL A 147 15.77 -5.84 -8.92
N SER A 148 16.98 -6.39 -8.96
CA SER A 148 17.49 -7.19 -10.07
C SER A 148 17.92 -8.57 -9.57
N ALA A 149 18.46 -9.40 -10.46
CA ALA A 149 19.02 -10.70 -10.11
C ALA A 149 20.14 -10.62 -9.05
N SER A 150 20.81 -9.48 -8.90
CA SER A 150 21.85 -9.27 -7.88
C SER A 150 21.32 -8.70 -6.55
N GLY A 151 20.01 -8.54 -6.41
CA GLY A 151 19.36 -7.96 -5.23
C GLY A 151 18.83 -6.54 -5.46
N ILE A 152 18.59 -5.81 -4.37
CA ILE A 152 18.05 -4.44 -4.39
C ILE A 152 19.08 -3.51 -5.05
N THR A 153 18.67 -2.84 -6.13
CA THR A 153 19.50 -1.88 -6.86
C THR A 153 19.20 -0.44 -6.48
N LEU A 154 17.96 -0.17 -6.06
CA LEU A 154 17.52 1.13 -5.55
C LEU A 154 16.45 0.90 -4.49
N PHE A 155 16.57 1.62 -3.38
CA PHE A 155 15.54 1.67 -2.35
C PHE A 155 15.50 3.05 -1.75
N PHE A 156 14.31 3.62 -1.64
CA PHE A 156 14.06 4.73 -0.74
C PHE A 156 12.64 4.66 -0.19
N ASP A 157 12.51 5.23 1.00
CA ASP A 157 11.28 5.42 1.74
C ASP A 157 11.38 6.83 2.32
N LYS A 158 10.40 7.70 2.06
CA LYS A 158 10.48 9.14 2.36
C LYS A 158 9.24 9.61 3.11
N PRO A 159 9.05 9.13 4.35
CA PRO A 159 7.97 9.62 5.21
C PRO A 159 8.27 11.06 5.64
N SER A 160 7.22 11.88 5.69
CA SER A 160 7.27 13.25 6.19
C SER A 160 6.01 13.56 6.97
N CYS A 161 6.19 14.32 8.05
CA CYS A 161 5.12 14.76 8.94
C CYS A 161 5.11 16.28 9.03
N ALA A 162 3.92 16.87 9.13
CA ALA A 162 3.70 18.28 9.39
C ALA A 162 2.59 18.48 10.43
#